data_AF-A0AAN8IIZ7-F1
#
_entry.id   AF-A0AAN8IIZ7-F1
#
_cell.length_a   1.000
_cell.length_b   1.000
_cell.length_c   1.000
_cell.angle_alpha   90.00
_cell.angle_beta   90.00
_cell.angle_gamma   90.00
#
_symmetry.space_group_name_H-M   'P 1'
#
loop_
_entity.id
_entity.type
_entity.pdbx_description
1 polymer ?
#
loop_
_entity_poly.entity_id
_entity_poly.type
_entity_poly.pdbx_seq_one_letter_code
_entity_poly.pdbx_strand_id
1 'polypeptide(L)'
;MSTVATCKANLTKAITAWETVRGKIPASLLQPIAAPADVTCVELEERQATIEALLSRVRVALRTLAYRRQALLNVLKSSSAQDEDVEACESYDQKARADAAITAAEAISASLTSLLDEVK
;
A
#
# COMPACT_ATOMS: atom_id res chain seq x y z
N MET A 1 25.98 -7.80 -2.78
CA MET A 1 25.52 -6.41 -2.50
C MET A 1 24.31 -6.11 -3.38
N SER A 2 23.29 -5.43 -2.87
CA SER A 2 22.15 -4.97 -3.71
C SER A 2 22.57 -3.72 -4.48
N THR A 3 22.30 -3.67 -5.78
CA THR A 3 22.57 -2.48 -6.61
C THR A 3 21.39 -1.53 -6.62
N VAL A 4 21.64 -0.25 -6.96
CA VAL A 4 20.58 0.76 -7.14
C VAL A 4 19.53 0.26 -8.13
N ALA A 5 19.95 -0.31 -9.27
CA ALA A 5 19.06 -0.89 -10.28
C ALA A 5 18.17 -2.02 -9.71
N THR A 6 18.73 -2.91 -8.89
CA THR A 6 17.97 -4.00 -8.25
C THR A 6 16.94 -3.46 -7.26
N CYS A 7 17.31 -2.45 -6.46
CA CYS A 7 16.40 -1.79 -5.53
C CYS A 7 15.25 -1.08 -6.26
N LYS A 8 15.53 -0.36 -7.37
CA LYS A 8 14.52 0.27 -8.23
C LYS A 8 13.52 -0.74 -8.79
N ALA A 9 14.01 -1.85 -9.34
CA ALA A 9 13.16 -2.91 -9.86
C ALA A 9 12.25 -3.52 -8.79
N ASN A 10 12.80 -3.77 -7.59
CA ASN A 10 12.03 -4.32 -6.47
C ASN A 10 10.99 -3.34 -5.93
N LEU A 11 11.30 -2.04 -5.89
CA LEU A 11 10.34 -1.01 -5.50
C LEU A 11 9.20 -0.89 -6.52
N THR A 12 9.52 -0.95 -7.83
CA THR A 12 8.50 -0.97 -8.89
C THR A 12 7.55 -2.15 -8.73
N LYS A 13 8.09 -3.35 -8.52
CA LYS A 13 7.27 -4.55 -8.27
C LYS A 13 6.35 -4.38 -7.05
N ALA A 14 6.84 -3.76 -5.98
CA ALA A 14 6.03 -3.46 -4.81
C ALA A 14 4.90 -2.47 -5.10
N ILE A 15 5.17 -1.43 -5.89
CA ILE A 15 4.16 -0.46 -6.35
C ILE A 15 3.10 -1.14 -7.21
N THR A 16 3.49 -1.94 -8.21
CA THR A 16 2.53 -2.68 -9.06
C THR A 16 1.70 -3.68 -8.26
N ALA A 17 2.32 -4.37 -7.29
CA ALA A 17 1.59 -5.26 -6.39
C ALA A 17 0.57 -4.48 -5.54
N TRP A 18 0.95 -3.30 -5.03
CA TRP A 18 0.03 -2.41 -4.32
C TRP A 18 -1.13 -1.95 -5.20
N GLU A 19 -0.87 -1.50 -6.43
CA GLU A 19 -1.92 -1.09 -7.38
C GLU A 19 -2.90 -2.24 -7.67
N THR A 20 -2.39 -3.46 -7.77
CA THR A 20 -3.22 -4.66 -7.93
C THR A 20 -4.09 -4.93 -6.70
N VAL A 21 -3.55 -4.76 -5.49
CA VAL A 21 -4.32 -4.90 -4.25
C VAL A 21 -5.40 -3.82 -4.18
N ARG A 22 -5.02 -2.56 -4.44
CA ARG A 22 -5.93 -1.41 -4.45
C ARG A 22 -7.07 -1.59 -5.44
N GLY A 23 -6.78 -2.03 -6.66
CA GLY A 23 -7.79 -2.27 -7.69
C GLY A 23 -8.77 -3.41 -7.37
N LYS A 24 -8.44 -4.28 -6.41
CA LYS A 24 -9.31 -5.37 -5.94
C LYS A 24 -10.18 -4.98 -4.75
N ILE A 25 -10.03 -3.77 -4.21
CA ILE A 25 -10.88 -3.28 -3.11
C ILE A 25 -12.21 -2.83 -3.70
N PRO A 26 -13.33 -3.51 -3.40
CA PRO A 26 -14.65 -3.09 -3.86
C PRO A 26 -14.99 -1.70 -3.29
N ALA A 27 -15.48 -0.79 -4.13
CA ALA A 27 -15.90 0.54 -3.68
C ALA A 27 -17.04 0.48 -2.64
N SER A 28 -17.91 -0.53 -2.74
CA SER A 28 -18.99 -0.80 -1.78
C SER A 28 -18.50 -1.14 -0.37
N LEU A 29 -17.25 -1.64 -0.24
CA LEU A 29 -16.63 -1.87 1.07
C LEU A 29 -16.02 -0.61 1.68
N LEU A 30 -15.87 0.47 0.91
CA LEU A 30 -15.38 1.76 1.40
C LEU A 30 -16.53 2.72 1.76
N GLN A 31 -17.77 2.32 1.51
CA GLN A 31 -18.96 3.08 1.86
C GLN A 31 -19.48 2.66 3.25
N PRO A 32 -19.94 3.60 4.09
CA PRO A 32 -20.65 3.28 5.33
C PRO A 32 -21.87 2.40 5.06
N ILE A 33 -22.25 1.58 6.02
CA ILE A 33 -23.47 0.78 5.93
C ILE A 33 -24.67 1.75 6.01
N ALA A 34 -25.47 1.81 4.95
CA ALA A 34 -26.73 2.54 4.97
C ALA A 34 -27.68 1.86 5.98
N ALA A 35 -28.46 2.68 6.69
CA ALA A 35 -29.25 2.27 7.85
C ALA A 35 -30.07 0.96 7.64
N PRO A 36 -30.24 0.16 8.71
CA PRO A 36 -30.37 -1.29 8.66
C PRO A 36 -31.83 -1.75 8.52
N ALA A 37 -32.50 -1.41 7.42
CA ALA A 37 -33.83 -1.98 7.19
C ALA A 37 -33.76 -3.48 6.82
N ASP A 38 -32.71 -3.89 6.08
CA ASP A 38 -32.65 -5.22 5.46
C ASP A 38 -31.29 -5.95 5.60
N VAL A 39 -30.32 -5.41 6.35
CA VAL A 39 -29.00 -6.05 6.49
C VAL A 39 -29.05 -7.15 7.55
N THR A 40 -28.76 -8.37 7.14
CA THR A 40 -28.72 -9.55 8.02
C THR A 40 -27.39 -9.65 8.78
N CYS A 41 -27.39 -10.34 9.94
CA CYS A 41 -26.16 -10.60 10.69
C CYS A 41 -25.10 -11.35 9.86
N VAL A 42 -25.53 -12.26 8.97
CA VAL A 42 -24.63 -13.01 8.09
C VAL A 42 -23.91 -12.08 7.12
N GLU A 43 -24.62 -11.11 6.52
CA GLU A 43 -24.01 -10.12 5.62
C GLU A 43 -23.02 -9.20 6.37
N LEU A 44 -23.30 -8.86 7.64
CA LEU A 44 -22.37 -8.12 8.48
C LEU A 44 -21.10 -8.92 8.77
N GLU A 45 -21.23 -10.20 9.13
CA GLU A 45 -20.09 -11.10 9.40
C GLU A 45 -19.23 -11.31 8.14
N GLU A 46 -19.85 -11.54 6.98
CA GLU A 46 -19.14 -11.67 5.69
C GLU A 46 -18.40 -10.37 5.32
N ARG A 47 -19.06 -9.23 5.55
CA ARG A 47 -18.44 -7.91 5.34
C ARG A 47 -17.26 -7.69 6.27
N GLN A 48 -17.40 -8.01 7.56
CA GLN A 48 -16.34 -7.92 8.55
C GLN A 48 -15.13 -8.77 8.14
N ALA A 49 -15.35 -10.06 7.83
CA ALA A 49 -14.30 -10.97 7.39
C ALA A 49 -13.58 -10.46 6.13
N THR A 50 -14.34 -9.89 5.19
CA THR A 50 -13.77 -9.31 3.96
C THR A 50 -12.93 -8.07 4.26
N ILE A 51 -13.39 -7.18 5.14
CA ILE A 51 -12.64 -5.99 5.56
C ILE A 51 -11.34 -6.43 6.24
N GLU A 52 -11.37 -7.37 7.18
CA GLU A 52 -10.18 -7.87 7.88
C GLU A 52 -9.15 -8.50 6.92
N ALA A 53 -9.60 -9.31 5.97
CA ALA A 53 -8.75 -9.89 4.94
C ALA A 53 -8.08 -8.82 4.06
N LEU A 54 -8.83 -7.80 3.64
CA LEU A 54 -8.29 -6.68 2.87
C LEU A 54 -7.30 -5.85 3.69
N LEU A 55 -7.61 -5.58 4.96
CA LEU A 55 -6.76 -4.82 5.88
C LEU A 55 -5.42 -5.53 6.08
N SER A 56 -5.43 -6.86 6.22
CA SER A 56 -4.20 -7.68 6.24
C SER A 56 -3.37 -7.50 4.96
N ARG A 57 -4.00 -7.57 3.78
CA ARG A 57 -3.30 -7.41 2.49
C ARG A 57 -2.72 -6.01 2.32
N VAL A 58 -3.47 -4.97 2.69
CA VAL A 58 -3.03 -3.57 2.65
C VAL A 58 -1.83 -3.36 3.59
N ARG A 59 -1.88 -3.90 4.82
CA ARG A 59 -0.75 -3.82 5.77
C ARG A 59 0.51 -4.51 5.24
N VAL A 60 0.38 -5.67 4.61
CA VAL A 60 1.52 -6.38 3.98
C VAL A 60 2.11 -5.56 2.83
N ALA A 61 1.26 -4.96 1.98
CA ALA A 61 1.70 -4.11 0.89
C ALA A 61 2.42 -2.85 1.41
N LEU A 62 1.88 -2.19 2.43
CA LEU A 62 2.48 -1.03 3.09
C LEU A 62 3.87 -1.35 3.65
N ARG A 63 4.00 -2.44 4.41
CA ARG A 63 5.30 -2.89 4.94
C ARG A 63 6.31 -3.16 3.83
N THR A 64 5.85 -3.79 2.74
CA THR A 64 6.70 -4.10 1.59
C THR A 64 7.17 -2.82 0.90
N LEU A 65 6.28 -1.86 0.65
CA LEU A 65 6.62 -0.56 0.07
C LEU A 65 7.63 0.20 0.93
N ALA A 66 7.37 0.32 2.24
CA ALA A 66 8.26 0.99 3.18
C ALA A 66 9.65 0.32 3.22
N TYR A 67 9.69 -1.01 3.28
CA TYR A 67 10.94 -1.76 3.27
C TYR A 67 11.74 -1.56 1.98
N ARG A 68 11.09 -1.66 0.81
CA ARG A 68 11.78 -1.48 -0.48
C ARG A 68 12.25 -0.05 -0.70
N ARG A 69 11.47 0.94 -0.26
CA ARG A 69 11.87 2.36 -0.26
C ARG A 69 13.11 2.56 0.61
N GLN A 70 13.11 2.03 1.84
CA GLN A 70 14.26 2.14 2.73
C GLN A 70 15.50 1.44 2.17
N ALA A 71 15.34 0.27 1.56
CA ALA A 71 16.43 -0.46 0.91
C ALA A 71 17.06 0.35 -0.23
N LEU A 72 16.24 1.03 -1.04
CA LEU A 72 16.74 1.93 -2.10
C LEU A 72 17.52 3.11 -1.48
N LEU A 73 16.96 3.77 -0.47
CA LEU A 73 17.62 4.89 0.22
C LEU A 73 18.97 4.49 0.84
N ASN A 74 19.05 3.30 1.43
CA ASN A 74 20.30 2.80 2.02
C ASN A 74 21.37 2.54 0.96
N VAL A 75 20.98 1.99 -0.20
CA VAL A 75 21.93 1.76 -1.30
C VAL A 75 22.38 3.08 -1.92
N LEU A 76 21.49 4.07 -2.06
CA LEU A 76 21.88 5.40 -2.54
C LEU A 76 22.88 6.09 -1.62
N LYS A 77 22.64 6.02 -0.29
CA LYS A 77 23.55 6.60 0.71
C LYS A 77 24.93 5.92 0.76
N SER A 78 25.03 4.69 0.28
CA SER A 78 26.29 3.92 0.27
C SER A 78 26.92 3.85 -1.12
N SER A 79 26.33 4.50 -2.13
CA SER A 79 26.89 4.53 -3.46
C SER A 79 28.10 5.47 -3.53
N SER A 80 29.14 5.03 -4.25
CA SER A 80 30.32 5.83 -4.56
C SER A 80 30.06 6.91 -5.61
N ALA A 81 28.96 6.81 -6.37
CA ALA A 81 28.52 7.77 -7.38
C ALA A 81 27.17 8.39 -6.94
N GLN A 82 27.17 8.94 -5.73
CA GLN A 82 25.94 9.36 -5.04
C GLN A 82 25.13 10.38 -5.84
N ASP A 83 25.78 11.36 -6.47
CA ASP A 83 25.08 12.41 -7.23
C ASP A 83 24.42 11.86 -8.51
N GLU A 84 25.13 11.03 -9.27
CA GLU A 84 24.59 10.40 -10.49
C GLU A 84 23.46 9.42 -10.17
N ASP A 85 23.59 8.63 -9.10
CA ASP A 85 22.57 7.65 -8.69
C ASP A 85 21.33 8.30 -8.07
N VAL A 86 21.50 9.40 -7.35
CA VAL A 86 20.40 10.22 -6.80
C VAL A 86 19.68 10.92 -7.95
N GLU A 87 20.38 11.56 -8.87
CA GLU A 87 19.77 12.21 -10.04
C GLU A 87 19.03 11.19 -10.92
N ALA A 88 19.60 10.00 -11.14
CA ALA A 88 18.95 8.91 -11.84
C ALA A 88 17.74 8.31 -11.07
N CYS A 89 17.64 8.53 -9.77
CA CYS A 89 16.47 8.14 -8.95
C CYS A 89 15.39 9.21 -8.96
N GLU A 90 15.78 10.49 -8.87
CA GLU A 90 14.88 11.63 -8.84
C GLU A 90 14.25 11.89 -10.20
N SER A 91 15.02 11.75 -11.28
CA SER A 91 14.49 11.80 -12.65
C SER A 91 13.57 10.62 -13.01
N TYR A 92 13.54 9.55 -12.21
CA TYR A 92 12.78 8.34 -12.50
C TYR A 92 11.35 8.33 -11.95
N ASP A 93 10.81 9.43 -11.39
CA ASP A 93 9.47 9.53 -10.79
C ASP A 93 9.15 8.51 -9.66
N GLN A 94 10.03 7.55 -9.39
CA GLN A 94 9.79 6.40 -8.50
C GLN A 94 9.68 6.81 -7.05
N LYS A 95 10.41 7.86 -6.64
CA LYS A 95 10.34 8.41 -5.28
C LYS A 95 8.94 9.00 -5.03
N ALA A 96 8.47 9.87 -5.92
CA ALA A 96 7.13 10.43 -5.84
C ALA A 96 6.03 9.35 -5.94
N ARG A 97 6.20 8.35 -6.83
CA ARG A 97 5.27 7.22 -6.95
C ARG A 97 5.24 6.32 -5.72
N ALA A 98 6.39 6.00 -5.13
CA ALA A 98 6.47 5.20 -3.92
C ALA A 98 5.82 5.93 -2.73
N ASP A 99 6.06 7.24 -2.62
CA ASP A 99 5.49 8.07 -1.57
C ASP A 99 3.97 8.17 -1.71
N ALA A 100 3.49 8.43 -2.92
CA ALA A 100 2.05 8.41 -3.23
C ALA A 100 1.41 7.03 -2.96
N ALA A 101 2.10 5.94 -3.30
CA ALA A 101 1.63 4.58 -3.04
C ALA A 101 1.53 4.29 -1.52
N ILE A 102 2.52 4.71 -0.74
CA ILE A 102 2.52 4.58 0.72
C ILE A 102 1.37 5.38 1.32
N THR A 103 1.25 6.67 0.98
CA THR A 103 0.17 7.53 1.47
C THR A 103 -1.21 6.96 1.12
N ALA A 104 -1.40 6.45 -0.11
CA ALA A 104 -2.65 5.82 -0.50
C ALA A 104 -2.93 4.53 0.30
N ALA A 105 -1.91 3.73 0.59
CA ALA A 105 -2.04 2.52 1.40
C ALA A 105 -2.38 2.82 2.85
N GLU A 106 -1.79 3.87 3.43
CA GLU A 106 -2.13 4.36 4.77
C GLU A 106 -3.58 4.85 4.84
N ALA A 107 -4.00 5.68 3.89
CA ALA A 107 -5.37 6.19 3.83
C ALA A 107 -6.39 5.05 3.74
N ILE A 108 -6.18 4.08 2.85
CA ILE A 108 -7.06 2.91 2.70
C ILE A 108 -7.05 2.06 3.99
N SER A 109 -5.88 1.84 4.60
CA SER A 109 -5.80 1.10 5.86
C SER A 109 -6.59 1.81 6.97
N ALA A 110 -6.53 3.14 7.03
CA ALA A 110 -7.28 3.93 8.00
C ALA A 110 -8.79 3.82 7.77
N SER A 111 -9.25 3.98 6.53
CA SER A 111 -10.67 3.82 6.16
C SER A 111 -11.20 2.43 6.50
N LEU A 112 -10.46 1.36 6.14
CA LEU A 112 -10.86 -0.01 6.45
C LEU A 112 -10.89 -0.27 7.96
N THR A 113 -10.00 0.35 8.73
CA THR A 113 -10.01 0.24 10.20
C THR A 113 -11.24 0.94 10.79
N SER A 114 -11.55 2.16 10.34
CA SER A 114 -12.75 2.89 10.76
C SER A 114 -14.02 2.12 10.48
N LEU A 115 -14.16 1.56 9.27
CA LEU A 115 -15.32 0.77 8.88
C LEU A 115 -15.43 -0.55 9.64
N LEU A 116 -14.29 -1.15 10.00
CA LEU A 116 -14.30 -2.33 10.85
C LEU A 116 -14.81 -2.00 12.27
N ASP A 117 -14.44 -0.84 12.80
CA ASP A 117 -14.88 -0.40 14.12
C ASP A 117 -16.37 0.04 14.15
N GLU A 118 -16.96 0.38 13.00
CA GLU A 118 -18.40 0.61 12.87
C GLU A 118 -19.25 -0.68 12.89
N VAL A 119 -18.64 -1.83 12.58
CA VAL A 119 -19.32 -3.14 12.47
C VAL A 119 -19.12 -4.02 13.71
N LYS A 120 -18.18 -3.65 14.60
CA LYS A 120 -17.97 -4.29 15.91
C LYS A 120 -18.94 -3.77 16.96
#